data_AF-A0A8E2J9V5-F1
#
_entry.id   AF-A0A8E2J9V5-F1
#
_cell.length_a   1.000
_cell.length_b   1.000
_cell.length_c   1.000
_cell.angle_alpha   90.00
_cell.angle_beta   90.00
_cell.angle_gamma   90.00
#
_symmetry.space_group_name_H-M   'P 1'
#
loop_
_entity.id
_entity.type
_entity.pdbx_description
1 polymer ?
#
loop_
_entity_poly.entity_id
_entity_poly.type
_entity_poly.pdbx_seq_one_letter_code
_entity_poly.pdbx_strand_id
1 'polypeptide(L)'
;MSPSIRLPWSDLSIKLLIFLVVYSYSETINILYTSNTFAILDNDALFDLYSTILPKRFLSIQSLVIHWQFRNNCAFQRDEPGKIAPPWDVATWESAITLLARMPSISHLSIFIQGPFYFNCEIVDMLNHLRIISVKAGGDFVIRVPWPLIIALTGVESIDRRMENQGYPFRVIRPAKVLLDRDIGPDPERQKKGDCLSNGEEFLISNISQNRHGNRGRFLFH
;
A
#
# COMPACT_ATOMS: atom_id res chain seq x y z
N MET A 1 -66.60 -5.44 -41.70
CA MET A 1 -65.85 -4.97 -40.51
C MET A 1 -64.68 -5.92 -40.31
N SER A 2 -63.47 -5.51 -40.68
CA SER A 2 -62.28 -6.36 -40.57
C SER A 2 -61.59 -6.12 -39.22
N PRO A 3 -61.29 -7.17 -38.44
CA PRO A 3 -60.61 -7.01 -37.17
C PRO A 3 -59.16 -6.60 -37.42
N SER A 4 -58.78 -5.41 -36.95
CA SER A 4 -57.39 -4.95 -36.92
C SER A 4 -56.65 -5.70 -35.82
N ILE A 5 -55.90 -6.73 -36.20
CA ILE A 5 -55.01 -7.46 -35.30
C ILE A 5 -53.76 -6.59 -35.10
N ARG A 6 -53.71 -5.85 -33.99
CA ARG A 6 -52.47 -5.17 -33.55
C ARG A 6 -51.54 -6.22 -32.98
N LEU A 7 -50.54 -6.62 -33.76
CA LEU A 7 -49.51 -7.54 -33.29
C LEU A 7 -48.58 -6.85 -32.26
N PRO A 8 -48.16 -7.53 -31.19
CA PRO A 8 -47.45 -6.95 -30.02
C PRO A 8 -45.94 -6.74 -30.25
N TRP A 9 -45.53 -6.41 -31.48
CA TRP A 9 -44.11 -6.31 -31.86
C TRP A 9 -43.33 -5.24 -31.08
N SER A 10 -43.99 -4.23 -30.52
CA SER A 10 -43.34 -3.20 -29.71
C SER A 10 -42.81 -3.71 -28.37
N ASP A 11 -43.49 -4.67 -27.73
CA ASP A 11 -43.12 -5.16 -26.41
C ASP A 11 -41.97 -6.19 -26.46
N LEU A 12 -41.94 -7.00 -27.52
CA LEU A 12 -40.83 -7.92 -27.80
C LEU A 12 -39.54 -7.17 -28.12
N SER A 13 -39.64 -6.06 -28.87
CA SER A 13 -38.47 -5.26 -29.26
C SER A 13 -37.78 -4.60 -28.06
N ILE A 14 -38.56 -4.07 -27.10
CA ILE A 14 -38.01 -3.44 -25.89
C ILE A 14 -37.37 -4.48 -24.97
N LYS A 15 -38.00 -5.65 -24.78
CA LYS A 15 -37.44 -6.74 -23.96
C LYS A 15 -36.13 -7.28 -24.53
N LEU A 16 -36.06 -7.44 -25.86
CA LEU A 16 -34.82 -7.84 -26.53
C LEU A 16 -33.71 -6.80 -26.38
N LEU A 17 -34.04 -5.50 -26.48
CA LEU A 17 -33.06 -4.43 -26.29
C LEU A 17 -32.51 -4.41 -24.86
N ILE A 18 -33.37 -4.49 -23.84
CA ILE A 18 -32.95 -4.54 -22.44
C ILE A 18 -32.07 -5.78 -22.19
N PHE A 19 -32.48 -6.94 -22.73
CA PHE A 19 -31.72 -8.17 -22.60
C PHE A 19 -30.32 -8.05 -23.22
N LEU A 20 -30.22 -7.52 -24.45
CA LEU A 20 -28.94 -7.33 -25.13
C LEU A 20 -28.02 -6.35 -24.39
N VAL A 21 -28.57 -5.24 -23.88
CA VAL A 21 -27.79 -4.24 -23.11
C VAL A 21 -27.27 -4.86 -21.80
N VAL A 22 -28.13 -5.54 -21.05
CA VAL A 22 -27.75 -6.21 -19.80
C VAL A 22 -26.73 -7.31 -20.07
N TYR A 23 -26.92 -8.08 -21.13
CA TYR A 23 -26.02 -9.15 -21.54
C TYR A 23 -24.63 -8.59 -21.89
N SER A 24 -24.56 -7.62 -22.79
CA SER A 24 -23.31 -6.97 -23.20
C SER A 24 -22.59 -6.32 -22.02
N TYR A 25 -23.33 -5.65 -21.13
CA TYR A 25 -22.78 -5.09 -19.90
C TYR A 25 -22.23 -6.18 -18.97
N SER A 26 -22.94 -7.30 -18.81
CA SER A 26 -22.52 -8.41 -17.96
C SER A 26 -21.28 -9.15 -18.50
N GLU A 27 -21.09 -9.19 -19.81
CA GLU A 27 -19.91 -9.78 -20.45
C GLU A 27 -18.71 -8.85 -20.30
N THR A 28 -18.88 -7.57 -20.65
CA THR A 28 -17.82 -6.55 -20.57
C THR A 28 -17.29 -6.38 -19.15
N ILE A 29 -18.19 -6.41 -18.16
CA ILE A 29 -17.79 -6.21 -16.76
C ILE A 29 -16.95 -7.38 -16.22
N ASN A 30 -17.19 -8.61 -16.70
CA ASN A 30 -16.35 -9.74 -16.31
C ASN A 30 -14.93 -9.56 -16.85
N ILE A 31 -14.80 -9.16 -18.12
CA ILE A 31 -13.50 -8.87 -18.76
C ILE A 31 -12.77 -7.75 -18.02
N LEU A 32 -13.51 -6.73 -17.56
CA LEU A 32 -12.93 -5.61 -16.81
C LEU A 32 -12.18 -6.09 -15.56
N TYR A 33 -12.77 -7.00 -14.78
CA TYR A 33 -12.15 -7.45 -13.52
C TYR A 33 -11.11 -8.57 -13.71
N THR A 34 -11.24 -9.40 -14.74
CA THR A 34 -10.31 -10.53 -14.94
C THR A 34 -9.04 -10.14 -15.69
N SER A 35 -9.12 -9.19 -16.61
CA SER A 35 -8.03 -8.92 -17.56
C SER A 35 -7.26 -7.63 -17.30
N ASN A 36 -7.76 -6.76 -16.43
CA ASN A 36 -7.10 -5.49 -16.12
C ASN A 36 -6.24 -5.59 -14.86
N THR A 37 -5.24 -4.72 -14.80
CA THR A 37 -4.44 -4.50 -13.60
C THR A 37 -5.01 -3.32 -12.83
N PHE A 38 -5.43 -3.56 -11.59
CA PHE A 38 -5.91 -2.51 -10.70
C PHE A 38 -4.73 -1.93 -9.93
N ALA A 39 -4.56 -0.62 -9.96
CA ALA A 39 -3.55 0.08 -9.17
C ALA A 39 -4.22 0.85 -8.03
N ILE A 40 -3.91 0.45 -6.80
CA ILE A 40 -4.39 1.05 -5.57
C ILE A 40 -3.28 1.93 -5.03
N LEU A 41 -3.47 3.25 -5.08
CA LEU A 41 -2.46 4.24 -4.70
C LEU A 41 -2.64 4.79 -3.28
N ASP A 42 -3.80 4.53 -2.68
CA ASP A 42 -4.17 4.99 -1.34
C ASP A 42 -4.53 3.78 -0.47
N ASN A 43 -4.21 3.83 0.82
CA ASN A 43 -4.43 2.72 1.75
C ASN A 43 -5.92 2.40 1.90
N ASP A 44 -6.79 3.42 1.89
CA ASP A 44 -8.24 3.26 2.02
C ASP A 44 -8.90 2.74 0.75
N ALA A 45 -8.31 3.01 -0.41
CA ALA A 45 -8.91 2.70 -1.70
C ALA A 45 -9.14 1.18 -1.91
N LEU A 46 -8.39 0.32 -1.23
CA LEU A 46 -8.66 -1.12 -1.23
C LEU A 46 -10.00 -1.47 -0.56
N PHE A 47 -10.30 -0.82 0.57
CA PHE A 47 -11.55 -1.03 1.32
C PHE A 47 -12.73 -0.37 0.60
N ASP A 48 -12.53 0.79 -0.01
CA ASP A 48 -13.53 1.42 -0.88
C ASP A 48 -13.84 0.53 -2.07
N LEU A 49 -12.82 -0.03 -2.72
CA LEU A 49 -13.01 -0.98 -3.83
C LEU A 49 -13.81 -2.21 -3.38
N TYR A 50 -13.49 -2.75 -2.20
CA TYR A 50 -14.19 -3.91 -1.63
C TYR A 50 -15.66 -3.62 -1.28
N SER A 51 -15.96 -2.44 -0.74
CA SER A 51 -17.31 -2.06 -0.32
C SER A 51 -18.21 -1.63 -1.49
N THR A 52 -17.64 -1.10 -2.56
CA THR A 52 -18.39 -0.59 -3.73
C THR A 52 -18.65 -1.65 -4.80
N ILE A 53 -17.80 -2.67 -4.90
CA ILE A 53 -17.90 -3.72 -5.93
C ILE A 53 -18.62 -4.95 -5.38
N LEU A 54 -19.42 -5.61 -6.22
CA LEU A 54 -20.02 -6.89 -5.87
C LEU A 54 -18.95 -7.90 -5.42
N PRO A 55 -19.12 -8.61 -4.29
CA PRO A 55 -18.08 -9.50 -3.75
C PRO A 55 -17.53 -10.50 -4.76
N LYS A 56 -18.41 -11.09 -5.60
CA LYS A 56 -18.00 -12.03 -6.66
C LYS A 56 -17.03 -11.40 -7.67
N ARG A 57 -17.20 -10.12 -7.99
CA ARG A 57 -16.35 -9.37 -8.94
C ARG A 57 -15.03 -8.98 -8.29
N PHE A 58 -15.07 -8.52 -7.04
CA PHE A 58 -13.85 -8.25 -6.28
C PHE A 58 -12.96 -9.50 -6.19
N LEU A 59 -13.54 -10.66 -5.86
CA LEU A 59 -12.83 -11.93 -5.81
C LEU A 59 -12.34 -12.46 -7.17
N SER A 60 -12.79 -11.89 -8.27
CA SER A 60 -12.38 -12.25 -9.64
C SER A 60 -11.17 -11.46 -10.16
N ILE A 61 -10.74 -10.44 -9.41
CA ILE A 61 -9.54 -9.65 -9.76
C ILE A 61 -8.32 -10.57 -9.78
N GLN A 62 -7.59 -10.53 -10.91
CA GLN A 62 -6.40 -11.36 -11.12
C GLN A 62 -5.09 -10.59 -10.92
N SER A 63 -5.07 -9.29 -11.26
CA SER A 63 -3.88 -8.45 -11.25
C SER A 63 -4.08 -7.21 -10.40
N LEU A 64 -3.27 -7.07 -9.35
CA LEU A 64 -3.36 -5.98 -8.39
C LEU A 64 -1.97 -5.41 -8.07
N VAL A 65 -1.87 -4.08 -8.13
CA VAL A 65 -0.73 -3.30 -7.69
C VAL A 65 -1.19 -2.43 -6.53
N ILE A 66 -0.50 -2.52 -5.40
CA ILE A 66 -0.85 -1.76 -4.18
C ILE A 66 0.34 -0.90 -3.81
N HIS A 67 0.11 0.39 -3.61
CA HIS A 67 1.04 1.28 -2.94
C HIS A 67 0.52 1.50 -1.53
N TRP A 68 1.26 0.98 -0.55
CA TRP A 68 0.91 1.10 0.85
C TRP A 68 1.87 2.05 1.56
N GLN A 69 1.35 3.13 2.13
CA GLN A 69 2.17 4.12 2.81
C GLN A 69 1.99 4.06 4.34
N PHE A 70 3.10 3.99 5.07
CA PHE A 70 3.17 4.26 6.50
C PHE A 70 3.66 5.69 6.71
N ARG A 71 2.95 6.48 7.52
CA ARG A 71 3.32 7.89 7.76
C ARG A 71 4.32 8.08 8.89
N ASN A 72 4.32 7.20 9.88
CA ASN A 72 5.13 7.35 11.10
C ASN A 72 5.90 6.06 11.42
N ASN A 73 7.06 6.22 12.03
CA ASN A 73 8.03 5.18 12.40
C ASN A 73 7.50 4.16 13.39
N CYS A 74 6.40 4.48 14.06
CA CYS A 74 5.92 3.73 15.22
C CYS A 74 4.93 2.62 14.87
N ALA A 75 4.62 2.38 13.59
CA ALA A 75 3.55 1.46 13.20
C ALA A 75 3.68 0.10 13.91
N PHE A 76 4.90 -0.46 13.96
CA PHE A 76 5.16 -1.76 14.58
C PHE A 76 5.80 -1.69 15.98
N GLN A 77 5.97 -0.50 16.56
CA GLN A 77 6.44 -0.36 17.95
C GLN A 77 5.27 -0.61 18.89
N ARG A 78 5.19 -1.82 19.44
CA ARG A 78 4.12 -2.26 20.36
C ARG A 78 3.99 -1.40 21.63
N ASP A 79 5.03 -0.64 21.99
CA ASP A 79 5.14 0.00 23.31
C ASP A 79 4.68 1.48 23.34
N GLU A 80 4.30 2.09 22.21
CA GLU A 80 3.62 3.40 22.18
C GLU A 80 2.19 3.30 21.61
N PRO A 81 1.23 2.72 22.36
CA PRO A 81 -0.17 2.73 21.95
C PRO A 81 -0.68 4.18 21.88
N GLY A 82 -0.99 4.67 20.67
CA GLY A 82 -1.91 5.81 20.52
C GLY A 82 -1.54 6.97 19.59
N LYS A 83 -0.64 6.84 18.60
CA LYS A 83 -0.32 7.99 17.71
C LYS A 83 -0.67 7.87 16.23
N ILE A 84 -0.98 6.69 15.73
CA ILE A 84 -1.26 6.52 14.30
C ILE A 84 -2.73 6.14 14.14
N ALA A 85 -3.49 7.03 13.52
CA ALA A 85 -4.87 6.76 13.14
C ALA A 85 -4.90 5.93 11.84
N PRO A 86 -5.98 5.17 11.61
CA PRO A 86 -6.30 4.66 10.29
C PRO A 86 -6.22 5.78 9.23
N PRO A 87 -5.76 5.48 8.00
CA PRO A 87 -5.43 4.16 7.47
C PRO A 87 -3.94 3.77 7.55
N TRP A 88 -3.16 4.47 8.37
CA TRP A 88 -1.69 4.32 8.40
C TRP A 88 -1.20 3.41 9.52
N ASP A 89 -2.12 2.84 10.30
CA ASP A 89 -1.83 1.96 11.43
C ASP A 89 -1.70 0.48 11.03
N VAL A 90 -1.17 -0.33 11.95
CA VAL A 90 -0.96 -1.76 11.70
C VAL A 90 -2.27 -2.54 11.64
N ALA A 91 -3.29 -2.13 12.38
CA ALA A 91 -4.59 -2.77 12.33
C ALA A 91 -5.23 -2.66 10.93
N THR A 92 -5.13 -1.49 10.28
CA THR A 92 -5.60 -1.30 8.91
C THR A 92 -4.76 -2.13 7.93
N TRP A 93 -3.44 -2.19 8.11
CA TRP A 93 -2.57 -3.07 7.32
C TRP A 93 -2.97 -4.55 7.43
N GLU A 94 -3.10 -5.09 8.65
CA GLU A 94 -3.51 -6.48 8.88
C GLU A 94 -4.89 -6.79 8.28
N SER A 95 -5.81 -5.83 8.36
CA SER A 95 -7.14 -5.94 7.75
C SER A 95 -7.06 -6.00 6.22
N ALA A 96 -6.20 -5.16 5.61
CA ALA A 96 -5.96 -5.19 4.17
C ALA A 96 -5.32 -6.53 3.75
N ILE A 97 -4.34 -7.04 4.49
CA ILE A 97 -3.70 -8.33 4.19
C ILE A 97 -4.68 -9.48 4.32
N THR A 98 -5.54 -9.46 5.34
CA THR A 98 -6.61 -10.44 5.52
C THR A 98 -7.59 -10.41 4.36
N LEU A 99 -7.92 -9.22 3.86
CA LEU A 99 -8.79 -9.05 2.70
C LEU A 99 -8.14 -9.62 1.42
N LEU A 100 -6.86 -9.34 1.19
CA LEU A 100 -6.10 -9.86 0.05
C LEU A 100 -5.96 -11.38 0.09
N ALA A 101 -5.75 -11.96 1.27
CA ALA A 101 -5.66 -13.41 1.46
C ALA A 101 -6.96 -14.15 1.06
N ARG A 102 -8.09 -13.43 1.03
CA ARG A 102 -9.39 -13.98 0.62
C ARG A 102 -9.63 -13.92 -0.89
N MET A 103 -8.69 -13.42 -1.71
CA MET A 103 -8.84 -13.28 -3.16
C MET A 103 -8.25 -14.49 -3.91
N PRO A 104 -9.03 -15.56 -4.20
CA PRO A 104 -8.48 -16.82 -4.72
C PRO A 104 -8.01 -16.72 -6.18
N SER A 105 -8.47 -15.71 -6.93
CA SER A 105 -8.18 -15.55 -8.35
C SER A 105 -6.89 -14.78 -8.62
N ILE A 106 -6.25 -14.22 -7.59
CA ILE A 106 -5.11 -13.34 -7.77
C ILE A 106 -3.92 -14.12 -8.32
N SER A 107 -3.44 -13.72 -9.50
CA SER A 107 -2.27 -14.31 -10.16
C SER A 107 -1.10 -13.35 -10.18
N HIS A 108 -1.34 -12.03 -10.17
CA HIS A 108 -0.28 -11.03 -10.14
C HIS A 108 -0.53 -10.04 -9.01
N LEU A 109 0.31 -10.07 -7.98
CA LEU A 109 0.25 -9.15 -6.85
C LEU A 109 1.60 -8.44 -6.71
N SER A 110 1.59 -7.11 -6.81
CA SER A 110 2.76 -6.28 -6.52
C SER A 110 2.43 -5.28 -5.43
N ILE A 111 3.11 -5.37 -4.29
CA ILE A 111 2.93 -4.42 -3.18
C ILE A 111 4.18 -3.56 -3.05
N PHE A 112 3.99 -2.25 -3.22
CA PHE A 112 4.98 -1.21 -3.01
C PHE A 112 4.72 -0.61 -1.63
N ILE A 113 5.58 -0.94 -0.70
CA ILE A 113 5.48 -0.45 0.66
C ILE A 113 6.34 0.80 0.74
N GLN A 114 5.82 1.85 1.37
CA GLN A 114 6.52 3.11 1.60
C GLN A 114 6.37 3.50 3.05
N GLY A 115 7.36 4.19 3.58
CA GLY A 115 7.30 4.70 4.94
C GLY A 115 8.68 4.87 5.55
N PRO A 116 8.74 5.57 6.68
CA PRO A 116 9.98 5.78 7.38
C PRO A 116 10.28 4.54 8.24
N PHE A 117 11.05 3.61 7.71
CA PHE A 117 11.52 2.41 8.42
C PHE A 117 12.92 2.65 8.98
N TYR A 118 13.09 2.46 10.29
CA TYR A 118 14.38 2.68 10.97
C TYR A 118 15.05 1.35 11.31
N PHE A 119 14.25 0.32 11.57
CA PHE A 119 14.74 -0.95 12.07
C PHE A 119 14.34 -2.12 11.16
N ASN A 120 15.20 -3.13 11.13
CA ASN A 120 15.00 -4.35 10.33
C ASN A 120 13.82 -5.19 10.83
N CYS A 121 13.58 -5.20 12.15
CA CYS A 121 12.48 -5.95 12.75
C CYS A 121 11.12 -5.48 12.24
N GLU A 122 10.91 -4.17 12.08
CA GLU A 122 9.66 -3.60 11.59
C GLU A 122 9.31 -4.13 10.18
N ILE A 123 10.31 -4.18 9.30
CA ILE A 123 10.14 -4.73 7.95
C ILE A 123 9.86 -6.23 8.00
N VAL A 124 10.61 -6.99 8.81
CA VAL A 124 10.41 -8.45 8.92
C VAL A 124 9.02 -8.78 9.48
N ASP A 125 8.56 -8.08 10.51
CA ASP A 125 7.24 -8.30 11.13
C ASP A 125 6.11 -8.00 10.15
N MET A 126 6.21 -6.89 9.43
CA MET A 126 5.27 -6.54 8.36
C MET A 126 5.23 -7.59 7.24
N LEU A 127 6.39 -8.10 6.83
CA LEU A 127 6.48 -9.15 5.80
C LEU A 127 5.95 -10.49 6.29
N ASN A 128 6.06 -10.79 7.59
CA ASN A 128 5.45 -11.97 8.17
C ASN A 128 3.93 -11.97 8.00
N HIS A 129 3.27 -10.80 8.04
CA HIS A 129 1.83 -10.72 7.80
C HIS A 129 1.46 -11.17 6.38
N LEU A 130 2.30 -10.86 5.38
CA LEU A 130 2.05 -11.19 3.98
C LEU A 130 2.14 -12.70 3.68
N ARG A 131 2.66 -13.53 4.60
CA ARG A 131 2.80 -14.98 4.40
C ARG A 131 1.47 -15.70 4.22
N ILE A 132 0.38 -15.13 4.71
CA ILE A 132 -0.95 -15.72 4.59
C ILE A 132 -1.55 -15.56 3.19
N ILE A 133 -1.00 -14.67 2.35
CA ILE A 133 -1.48 -14.44 1.00
C ILE A 133 -0.96 -15.55 0.09
N SER A 134 -1.87 -16.16 -0.66
CA SER A 134 -1.57 -17.14 -1.71
C SER A 134 -1.94 -16.56 -3.06
N VAL A 135 -0.99 -16.60 -4.00
CA VAL A 135 -1.24 -16.33 -5.42
C VAL A 135 -1.46 -17.64 -6.17
N LYS A 136 -2.24 -17.58 -7.25
CA LYS A 136 -2.51 -18.72 -8.13
C LYS A 136 -1.21 -19.32 -8.66
N ALA A 137 -1.19 -20.65 -8.85
CA ALA A 137 -0.04 -21.36 -9.38
C ALA A 137 0.46 -20.75 -10.71
N GLY A 138 1.77 -20.50 -10.80
CA GLY A 138 2.40 -19.81 -11.93
C GLY A 138 2.26 -18.28 -11.92
N GLY A 139 1.63 -17.73 -10.88
CA GLY A 139 1.51 -16.29 -10.66
C GLY A 139 2.76 -15.65 -10.08
N ASP A 140 2.75 -14.31 -10.06
CA ASP A 140 3.81 -13.47 -9.51
C ASP A 140 3.35 -12.76 -8.24
N PHE A 141 4.09 -12.94 -7.15
CA PHE A 141 3.92 -12.16 -5.92
C PHE A 141 5.22 -11.42 -5.61
N VAL A 142 5.19 -10.09 -5.73
CA VAL A 142 6.35 -9.21 -5.60
C VAL A 142 6.10 -8.16 -4.53
N ILE A 143 7.06 -8.03 -3.62
CA ILE A 143 7.06 -6.99 -2.59
C ILE A 143 8.24 -6.06 -2.82
N ARG A 144 7.98 -4.75 -2.82
CA ARG A 144 9.00 -3.72 -2.93
C ARG A 144 8.97 -2.91 -1.64
N VAL A 145 10.05 -2.97 -0.89
CA VAL A 145 10.20 -2.21 0.37
C VAL A 145 11.38 -1.24 0.22
N PRO A 146 11.34 -0.03 0.80
CA PRO A 146 12.50 0.83 0.92
C PRO A 146 13.45 0.24 1.97
N TRP A 147 14.73 0.13 1.64
CA TRP A 147 15.72 -0.32 2.62
C TRP A 147 16.10 0.85 3.53
N PRO A 148 16.09 0.67 4.86
CA PRO A 148 16.55 1.69 5.79
C PRO A 148 17.99 2.12 5.47
N LEU A 149 18.20 3.43 5.33
CA LEU A 149 19.52 4.00 5.00
C LEU A 149 20.56 3.68 6.07
N ILE A 150 20.14 3.53 7.33
CA ILE A 150 21.04 3.24 8.47
C ILE A 150 21.75 1.88 8.28
N ILE A 151 21.10 0.90 7.66
CA ILE A 151 21.69 -0.43 7.42
C ILE A 151 22.88 -0.34 6.47
N ALA A 152 22.83 0.55 5.47
CA ALA A 152 23.94 0.75 4.55
C ALA A 152 25.21 1.25 5.27
N LEU A 153 25.06 1.86 6.45
CA LEU A 153 26.14 2.40 7.25
C LEU A 153 26.62 1.42 8.33
N THR A 154 25.74 0.61 8.90
CA THR A 154 26.05 -0.22 10.08
C THR A 154 26.59 -1.62 9.76
N GLY A 155 26.58 -2.06 8.50
CA GLY A 155 27.12 -3.37 8.10
C GLY A 155 26.40 -4.59 8.70
N VAL A 156 25.19 -4.38 9.26
CA VAL A 156 24.37 -5.44 9.85
C VAL A 156 24.03 -6.45 8.75
N GLU A 157 24.21 -7.73 9.08
CA GLU A 157 23.91 -8.89 8.25
C GLU A 157 22.64 -8.64 7.44
N SER A 158 22.76 -8.71 6.11
CA SER A 158 21.76 -8.15 5.22
C SER A 158 20.40 -8.80 5.49
N ILE A 159 19.35 -7.97 5.57
CA ILE A 159 17.95 -8.44 5.60
C ILE A 159 17.74 -9.54 4.54
N ASP A 160 18.42 -9.41 3.40
CA ASP A 160 18.47 -10.39 2.31
C ASP A 160 18.74 -11.82 2.81
N ARG A 161 19.75 -12.02 3.68
CA ARG A 161 20.08 -13.35 4.22
C ARG A 161 18.97 -13.91 5.09
N ARG A 162 18.35 -13.07 5.92
CA ARG A 162 17.18 -13.49 6.73
C ARG A 162 15.99 -13.81 5.84
N MET A 163 15.79 -13.06 4.76
CA MET A 163 14.70 -13.27 3.81
C MET A 163 14.86 -14.57 3.01
N GLU A 164 16.07 -14.82 2.49
CA GLU A 164 16.40 -16.04 1.75
C GLU A 164 16.12 -17.30 2.57
N ASN A 165 16.45 -17.25 3.87
CA ASN A 165 16.26 -18.39 4.77
C ASN A 165 14.80 -18.64 5.19
N GLN A 166 13.88 -17.70 4.99
CA GLN A 166 12.52 -17.77 5.56
C GLN A 166 11.47 -18.37 4.61
N GLY A 167 11.82 -18.66 3.35
CA GLY A 167 10.92 -19.35 2.42
C GLY A 167 9.60 -18.61 2.20
N TYR A 168 9.67 -17.30 1.96
CA TYR A 168 8.48 -16.49 1.68
C TYR A 168 7.79 -16.90 0.37
N PRO A 169 6.45 -16.84 0.28
CA PRO A 169 5.72 -17.14 -0.96
C PRO A 169 5.82 -16.00 -2.00
N PHE A 170 6.67 -15.00 -1.75
CA PHE A 170 6.86 -13.82 -2.58
C PHE A 170 8.33 -13.47 -2.73
N ARG A 171 8.62 -12.76 -3.81
CA ARG A 171 9.94 -12.18 -4.07
C ARG A 171 9.98 -10.79 -3.50
N VAL A 172 11.05 -10.47 -2.77
CA VAL A 172 11.29 -9.11 -2.31
C VAL A 172 12.30 -8.44 -3.24
N ILE A 173 11.93 -7.29 -3.79
CA ILE A 173 12.74 -6.52 -4.71
C ILE A 173 13.18 -5.24 -4.01
N ARG A 174 14.49 -4.99 -4.02
CA ARG A 174 15.06 -3.68 -3.70
C ARG A 174 14.72 -2.71 -4.82
N PRO A 175 14.10 -1.56 -4.54
CA PRO A 175 14.16 -0.44 -5.47
C PRO A 175 15.63 -0.22 -5.80
N ALA A 176 15.97 -0.17 -7.09
CA ALA A 176 17.32 0.23 -7.48
C ALA A 176 17.64 1.51 -6.71
N LYS A 177 18.83 1.57 -6.10
CA LYS A 177 19.28 2.82 -5.49
C LYS A 177 19.09 3.87 -6.58
N VAL A 178 18.15 4.78 -6.37
CA VAL A 178 18.25 6.08 -7.02
C VAL A 178 19.53 6.59 -6.41
N LEU A 179 20.63 6.40 -7.13
CA LEU A 179 21.89 7.03 -6.82
C LEU A 179 21.50 8.48 -6.67
N LEU A 180 21.44 8.95 -5.44
CA LEU A 180 21.61 10.35 -5.15
C LEU A 180 23.08 10.61 -5.48
N ASP A 181 23.44 10.49 -6.76
CA ASP A 181 24.52 11.21 -7.43
C ASP A 181 24.06 12.68 -7.48
N ARG A 182 23.74 13.21 -6.30
CA ARG A 182 24.10 14.57 -6.00
C ARG A 182 25.59 14.49 -5.72
N ASP A 183 26.35 14.47 -6.82
CA ASP A 183 27.57 15.23 -6.94
C ASP A 183 27.24 16.69 -6.62
N ILE A 184 26.90 16.98 -5.36
CA ILE A 184 27.23 18.25 -4.76
C ILE A 184 28.73 18.11 -4.48
N GLY A 185 29.51 18.14 -5.56
CA GLY A 185 30.86 18.63 -5.44
C GLY A 185 30.76 19.99 -4.75
N PRO A 186 31.62 20.29 -3.76
CA PRO A 186 31.63 21.63 -3.19
C PRO A 186 31.80 22.62 -4.34
N ASP A 187 30.84 23.53 -4.51
CA ASP A 187 30.95 24.63 -5.46
C ASP A 187 32.28 25.36 -5.16
N PRO A 188 33.28 25.28 -6.05
CA PRO A 188 34.60 25.87 -5.79
C PRO A 188 34.55 27.40 -5.74
N GLU A 189 33.44 28.05 -6.12
CA GLU A 189 33.33 29.51 -6.05
C GLU A 189 32.97 30.07 -4.66
N ARG A 190 32.64 29.24 -3.67
CA ARG A 190 32.37 29.73 -2.29
C ARG A 190 33.59 29.86 -1.37
N GLN A 191 34.80 29.60 -1.86
CA GLN A 191 36.05 29.70 -1.07
C GLN A 191 36.78 31.05 -1.13
N LYS A 192 36.11 32.12 -1.58
CA LYS A 192 36.67 33.50 -1.56
C LYS A 192 35.75 34.51 -0.87
N LYS A 193 35.37 34.30 0.39
CA LYS A 193 35.01 35.41 1.28
C LYS A 193 34.98 35.00 2.76
N GLY A 194 35.94 35.51 3.51
CA GLY A 194 35.75 35.88 4.91
C GLY A 194 36.29 34.92 5.95
N ASP A 195 37.60 35.06 6.22
CA ASP A 195 38.12 34.91 7.58
C ASP A 195 37.45 35.93 8.53
N CYS A 196 37.57 35.66 9.83
CA CYS A 196 37.08 36.40 11.00
C CYS A 196 35.68 35.99 11.50
N LEU A 197 35.63 35.02 12.40
CA LEU A 197 35.47 35.28 13.83
C LEU A 197 35.64 33.98 14.62
N SER A 198 36.61 34.04 15.53
CA SER A 198 36.94 33.05 16.54
C SER A 198 35.96 33.09 17.72
N ASN A 199 35.87 31.94 18.38
CA ASN A 199 35.43 31.67 19.75
C ASN A 199 34.01 31.14 19.95
N GLY A 200 33.97 29.94 20.53
CA GLY A 200 33.13 29.67 21.70
C GLY A 200 31.93 28.77 21.46
N GLU A 201 32.02 27.55 21.99
CA GLU A 201 30.91 26.81 22.61
C GLU A 201 29.80 26.30 21.67
N GLU A 202 29.13 25.17 21.84
CA GLU A 202 29.11 24.13 22.84
C GLU A 202 28.42 22.94 22.14
N PHE A 203 28.97 21.75 22.32
CA PHE A 203 28.31 20.50 21.95
C PHE A 203 27.15 20.28 22.93
N LEU A 204 25.90 20.31 22.46
CA LEU A 204 24.78 19.72 23.20
C LEU A 204 23.73 19.14 22.24
N ILE A 205 23.77 17.82 22.12
CA ILE A 205 22.64 16.99 21.75
C ILE A 205 21.67 17.04 22.93
N SER A 206 20.66 17.90 22.87
CA SER A 206 19.49 17.82 23.75
C SER A 206 18.32 18.56 23.11
N ASN A 207 17.28 17.83 22.72
CA ASN A 207 15.88 18.22 22.95
C ASN A 207 14.96 17.05 22.59
N ILE A 208 15.00 16.03 23.44
CA ILE A 208 13.83 15.23 23.81
C ILE A 208 13.54 15.61 25.26
N SER A 209 12.26 15.89 25.54
CA SER A 209 11.60 16.00 26.86
C SER A 209 11.02 17.38 27.21
N GLN A 210 9.69 17.35 27.42
CA GLN A 210 8.86 18.18 28.29
C GLN A 210 8.36 19.53 27.77
N ASN A 211 7.09 19.52 27.33
CA ASN A 211 6.10 20.32 28.03
C ASN A 211 4.72 19.62 28.07
N ARG A 212 4.31 19.25 29.28
CA ARG A 212 2.93 18.95 29.67
C ARG A 212 2.25 20.28 30.00
N HIS A 213 1.06 20.56 29.47
CA HIS A 213 -0.14 20.97 30.24
C HIS A 213 -1.29 21.45 29.35
N GLY A 214 -2.52 21.06 29.73
CA GLY A 214 -3.80 21.51 29.16
C GLY A 214 -4.35 20.54 28.10
N ASN A 215 -5.58 20.08 28.13
CA ASN A 215 -6.73 20.40 28.95
C ASN A 215 -7.77 19.27 28.80
N ARG A 216 -8.55 19.02 29.85
CA ARG A 216 -9.61 17.99 29.89
C ARG A 216 -10.78 18.38 28.98
N GLY A 217 -11.21 17.46 28.12
CA GLY A 217 -12.50 17.53 27.43
C GLY A 217 -13.23 16.20 27.54
N ARG A 218 -14.17 16.10 28.49
CA ARG A 218 -15.19 15.06 28.57
C ARG A 218 -16.13 15.21 27.37
N PHE A 219 -16.39 14.14 26.63
CA PHE A 219 -17.67 13.98 25.93
C PHE A 219 -18.20 12.57 26.17
N LEU A 220 -19.24 12.52 26.99
CA LEU A 220 -20.26 11.48 27.04
C LEU A 220 -21.15 11.66 25.81
N PHE A 221 -21.46 10.59 25.08
CA PHE A 221 -22.75 10.47 24.41
C PHE A 221 -23.28 9.04 24.52
N HIS A 222 -24.60 9.01 24.69
CA HIS A 222 -25.51 7.90 24.92
C HIS A 222 -25.62 6.95 23.74
#